data_AF-X0YAC9-F1
#
_entry.id   AF-X0YAC9-F1
#
_cell.length_a   1.000
_cell.length_b   1.000
_cell.length_c   1.000
_cell.angle_alpha   90.00
_cell.angle_beta   90.00
_cell.angle_gamma   90.00
#
_symmetry.space_group_name_H-M   'P 1'
#
loop_
_entity.id
_entity.type
_entity.pdbx_description
1 polymer ?
#
loop_
_entity_poly.entity_id
_entity_poly.type
_entity_poly.pdbx_seq_one_letter_code
_entity_poly.pdbx_strand_id
1 'polypeptide(L)'
;LQGFDVVNRLAEVTGAQIVVSGRFYQQGESLQFHAQITDAIGGTSLRSIDPVSGSPEDPMIPIEALRKRVMGAFALIFDPEIKHIIDPKSQPPTYEAYREFIEGGDLFLRGQWDRSIERFKRAVELDSTFFQPLLVMAVAHLNMGRVPIADSIRQVLEKSLEKLTLFERQQFKWLQAVLKGDCIAQLEEARELAKIIHHFVWVYQVGLHAQRVNKLHEALEAFNKINESDIGNWAQFFGVYTSVLHMLGD
;
A
#
# COMPACT_ATOMS: atom_id res chain seq x y z
N LEU A 1 2.19 32.42 -15.26
CA LEU A 1 1.76 32.21 -13.86
C LEU A 1 2.28 30.85 -13.41
N GLN A 2 3.24 30.83 -12.47
CA GLN A 2 3.71 29.56 -11.88
C GLN A 2 2.55 28.92 -11.11
N GLY A 3 2.47 27.58 -11.09
CA GLY A 3 1.31 26.85 -10.54
C GLY A 3 1.01 27.14 -9.07
N PHE A 4 2.03 27.54 -8.30
CA PHE A 4 1.93 27.88 -6.88
C PHE A 4 1.13 29.17 -6.62
N ASP A 5 1.21 30.16 -7.50
CA ASP A 5 0.47 31.44 -7.39
C ASP A 5 -1.05 31.22 -7.54
N VAL A 6 -1.45 30.22 -8.34
CA VAL A 6 -2.88 29.87 -8.52
C VAL A 6 -3.45 29.18 -7.29
N VAL A 7 -2.68 28.28 -6.66
CA VAL A 7 -3.12 27.57 -5.45
C VAL A 7 -3.33 28.52 -4.29
N ASN A 8 -2.38 29.43 -4.04
CA ASN A 8 -2.46 30.40 -2.95
C ASN A 8 -3.65 31.36 -3.13
N ARG A 9 -3.85 31.90 -4.34
CA ARG A 9 -5.00 32.76 -4.63
C ARG A 9 -6.33 32.05 -4.44
N LEU A 10 -6.44 30.79 -4.87
CA LEU A 10 -7.65 30.00 -4.66
C LEU A 10 -7.93 29.81 -3.17
N ALA A 11 -6.92 29.49 -2.38
CA ALA A 11 -7.06 29.34 -0.93
C ALA A 11 -7.45 30.66 -0.24
N GLU A 12 -6.84 31.78 -0.61
CA GLU A 12 -7.16 33.11 -0.06
C GLU A 12 -8.61 33.51 -0.34
N VAL A 13 -9.10 33.27 -1.55
CA VAL A 13 -10.46 33.68 -1.96
C VAL A 13 -11.54 32.75 -1.40
N THR A 14 -11.24 31.45 -1.26
CA THR A 14 -12.25 30.44 -0.87
C THR A 14 -12.17 30.00 0.59
N GLY A 15 -11.05 30.28 1.26
CA GLY A 15 -10.73 29.70 2.59
C GLY A 15 -10.39 28.21 2.55
N ALA A 16 -10.21 27.62 1.36
CA ALA A 16 -9.89 26.20 1.22
C ALA A 16 -8.47 25.88 1.69
N GLN A 17 -8.34 24.89 2.57
CA GLN A 17 -7.04 24.39 3.05
C GLN A 17 -6.42 23.40 2.05
N ILE A 18 -7.25 22.62 1.36
CA ILE A 18 -6.80 21.66 0.36
C ILE A 18 -7.30 22.10 -0.99
N VAL A 19 -6.38 22.19 -1.95
CA VAL A 19 -6.67 22.59 -3.32
C VAL A 19 -6.29 21.46 -4.27
N VAL A 20 -7.27 21.04 -5.08
CA VAL A 20 -7.01 20.21 -6.27
C VAL A 20 -6.75 21.16 -7.42
N SER A 21 -5.58 21.07 -8.02
CA SER A 21 -5.21 21.89 -9.18
C SER A 21 -4.60 21.02 -10.26
N GLY A 22 -4.61 21.50 -11.49
CA GLY A 22 -4.16 20.71 -12.62
C GLY A 22 -3.96 21.52 -13.88
N ARG A 23 -3.51 20.84 -14.93
CA ARG A 23 -3.31 21.38 -16.27
C ARG A 23 -3.70 20.32 -17.29
N PHE A 24 -4.09 20.74 -18.46
CA PHE A 24 -4.32 19.84 -19.59
C PHE A 24 -3.51 20.30 -20.79
N TYR A 25 -3.12 19.33 -21.61
CA TYR A 25 -2.34 19.53 -22.82
C TYR A 25 -2.94 18.69 -23.93
N GLN A 26 -3.12 19.28 -25.12
CA GLN A 26 -3.46 18.52 -26.31
C GLN A 26 -2.15 18.19 -27.07
N GLN A 27 -1.89 16.91 -27.30
CA GLN A 27 -0.76 16.40 -28.06
C GLN A 27 -1.29 15.50 -29.19
N GLY A 28 -1.36 16.05 -30.40
CA GLY A 28 -2.00 15.36 -31.53
C GLY A 28 -3.47 15.06 -31.23
N GLU A 29 -3.85 13.79 -31.39
CA GLU A 29 -5.20 13.27 -31.11
C GLU A 29 -5.37 12.80 -29.65
N SER A 30 -4.54 13.30 -28.73
CA SER A 30 -4.59 12.94 -27.31
C SER A 30 -4.71 14.19 -26.43
N LEU A 31 -5.71 14.19 -25.55
CA LEU A 31 -5.88 15.17 -24.49
C LEU A 31 -5.36 14.56 -23.18
N GLN A 32 -4.30 15.14 -22.62
CA GLN A 32 -3.65 14.67 -21.41
C GLN A 32 -3.91 15.64 -20.25
N PHE A 33 -4.39 15.10 -19.13
CA PHE A 33 -4.67 15.82 -17.89
C PHE A 33 -3.64 15.48 -16.82
N HIS A 34 -3.18 16.50 -16.11
CA HIS A 34 -2.28 16.42 -14.96
C HIS A 34 -3.00 17.02 -13.76
N ALA A 35 -2.93 16.37 -12.59
CA ALA A 35 -3.52 16.89 -11.36
C ALA A 35 -2.65 16.64 -10.13
N GLN A 36 -2.81 17.53 -9.17
CA GLN A 36 -2.10 17.52 -7.90
C GLN A 36 -3.02 18.01 -6.79
N ILE A 37 -2.86 17.41 -5.61
CA ILE A 37 -3.55 17.79 -4.38
C ILE A 37 -2.53 18.46 -3.47
N THR A 38 -2.82 19.69 -3.06
CA THR A 38 -1.90 20.54 -2.31
C THR A 38 -2.56 21.03 -1.03
N ASP A 39 -1.84 20.99 0.09
CA ASP A 39 -2.14 21.77 1.29
C ASP A 39 -1.69 23.21 1.03
N ALA A 40 -2.66 24.10 0.86
CA ALA A 40 -2.44 25.49 0.51
C ALA A 40 -2.00 26.36 1.70
N ILE A 41 -2.21 25.89 2.94
CA ILE A 41 -1.69 26.58 4.13
C ILE A 41 -0.22 26.22 4.32
N GLY A 42 0.08 24.92 4.28
CA GLY A 42 1.45 24.42 4.43
C GLY A 42 2.32 24.62 3.20
N GLY A 43 1.73 24.90 2.04
CA GLY A 43 2.44 24.96 0.76
C GLY A 43 3.06 23.61 0.37
N THR A 44 2.43 22.49 0.73
CA THR A 44 3.00 21.16 0.48
C THR A 44 2.12 20.35 -0.46
N SER A 45 2.77 19.67 -1.41
CA SER A 45 2.10 18.70 -2.27
C SER A 45 1.77 17.45 -1.48
N LEU A 46 0.48 17.18 -1.27
CA LEU A 46 0.00 15.99 -0.57
C LEU A 46 0.07 14.74 -1.46
N ARG A 47 -0.41 14.87 -2.71
CA ARG A 47 -0.43 13.78 -3.70
C ARG A 47 -0.32 14.32 -5.12
N SER A 48 0.41 13.60 -5.96
CA SER A 48 0.36 13.76 -7.41
C SER A 48 -0.44 12.61 -8.02
N ILE A 49 -1.11 12.88 -9.12
CA ILE A 49 -1.86 11.87 -9.88
C ILE A 49 -1.16 11.70 -11.22
N ASP A 50 -0.83 10.46 -11.59
CA ASP A 50 -0.26 10.17 -12.90
C ASP A 50 -1.15 10.71 -14.01
N PRO A 51 -0.55 11.19 -15.13
CA PRO A 51 -1.31 11.80 -16.20
C PRO A 51 -2.38 10.87 -16.76
N VAL A 52 -3.58 11.41 -16.96
CA VAL A 52 -4.70 10.70 -17.57
C VAL A 52 -4.90 11.22 -18.98
N SER A 53 -4.81 10.34 -19.97
CA SER A 53 -4.98 10.70 -21.38
C SER A 53 -6.27 10.11 -21.95
N GLY A 54 -6.89 10.81 -22.90
CA GLY A 54 -8.02 10.32 -23.67
C GLY A 54 -8.19 11.09 -24.98
N SER A 55 -9.19 10.71 -25.77
CA SER A 55 -9.47 11.38 -27.04
C SER A 55 -10.10 12.77 -26.78
N PRO A 56 -9.70 13.82 -27.54
CA PRO A 56 -10.33 15.14 -27.48
C PRO A 56 -11.82 15.15 -27.86
N GLU A 57 -12.27 14.16 -28.64
CA GLU A 57 -13.67 14.01 -29.06
C GLU A 57 -14.58 13.59 -27.91
N ASP A 58 -14.04 12.90 -26.90
CA ASP A 58 -14.79 12.44 -25.73
C ASP A 58 -14.03 12.75 -24.41
N PRO A 59 -13.82 14.06 -24.11
CA PRO A 59 -12.94 14.50 -23.03
C PRO A 59 -13.49 14.15 -21.64
N MET A 60 -14.78 13.82 -21.54
CA MET A 60 -15.38 13.41 -20.28
C MET A 60 -14.86 12.06 -19.80
N ILE A 61 -14.46 11.15 -20.70
CA ILE A 61 -13.89 9.86 -20.32
C ILE A 61 -12.62 10.00 -19.45
N PRO A 62 -11.56 10.71 -19.90
CA PRO A 62 -10.38 10.93 -19.06
C PRO A 62 -10.67 11.80 -17.83
N ILE A 63 -11.63 12.74 -17.89
CA ILE A 63 -12.04 13.55 -16.72
C ILE A 63 -12.69 12.67 -15.64
N GLU A 64 -13.55 11.73 -16.00
CA GLU A 64 -14.15 10.77 -15.06
C GLU A 64 -13.10 9.85 -14.43
N ALA A 65 -12.14 9.37 -15.24
CA ALA A 65 -11.01 8.58 -14.73
C ALA A 65 -10.15 9.39 -13.75
N LEU A 66 -9.91 10.67 -14.05
CA LEU A 66 -9.20 11.58 -13.15
C LEU A 66 -9.98 11.80 -11.85
N ARG A 67 -11.30 12.02 -11.92
CA ARG A 67 -12.18 12.19 -10.74
C ARG A 67 -12.07 11.02 -9.78
N LYS A 68 -12.17 9.78 -10.30
CA LYS A 68 -12.07 8.56 -9.48
C LYS A 68 -10.74 8.45 -8.73
N ARG A 69 -9.64 8.84 -9.38
CA ARG A 69 -8.30 8.87 -8.79
C ARG A 69 -8.12 9.98 -7.77
N VAL A 70 -8.66 11.17 -8.05
CA VAL A 70 -8.70 12.26 -7.05
C VAL A 70 -9.42 11.77 -5.79
N MET A 71 -10.60 11.15 -5.94
CA MET A 71 -11.34 10.60 -4.79
C MET A 71 -10.55 9.54 -4.02
N GLY A 72 -9.88 8.62 -4.72
CA GLY A 72 -9.02 7.63 -4.05
C GLY A 72 -7.82 8.26 -3.35
N ALA A 73 -7.21 9.28 -3.93
CA ALA A 73 -6.15 10.05 -3.28
C ALA A 73 -6.63 10.76 -2.01
N PHE A 74 -7.83 11.34 -2.02
CA PHE A 74 -8.47 11.90 -0.83
C PHE A 74 -8.66 10.83 0.26
N ALA A 75 -9.13 9.63 -0.11
CA ALA A 75 -9.28 8.54 0.84
C ALA A 75 -7.93 8.17 1.50
N LEU A 76 -6.85 8.13 0.72
CA LEU A 76 -5.50 7.88 1.26
C LEU A 76 -4.96 9.00 2.15
N ILE A 77 -5.28 10.26 1.85
CA ILE A 77 -4.81 11.42 2.63
C ILE A 77 -5.49 11.46 4.00
N PHE A 78 -6.77 11.11 4.05
CA PHE A 78 -7.61 11.26 5.24
C PHE A 78 -7.83 9.97 6.03
N ASP A 79 -7.31 8.85 5.56
CA ASP A 79 -7.25 7.61 6.34
C ASP A 79 -5.90 7.53 7.08
N PRO A 80 -5.90 7.73 8.41
CA PRO A 80 -4.67 7.78 9.20
C PRO A 80 -3.95 6.43 9.28
N GLU A 81 -4.66 5.31 9.10
CA GLU A 81 -4.12 3.95 9.20
C GLU A 81 -3.46 3.54 7.89
N ILE A 82 -4.02 3.95 6.75
CA ILE A 82 -3.55 3.46 5.45
C ILE A 82 -2.19 4.01 5.02
N LYS A 83 -1.77 5.16 5.56
CA LYS A 83 -0.47 5.79 5.24
C LYS A 83 0.74 4.89 5.55
N HIS A 84 0.53 3.87 6.38
CA HIS A 84 1.52 2.89 6.79
C HIS A 84 1.40 1.54 6.05
N ILE A 85 0.45 1.43 5.11
CA ILE A 85 0.18 0.21 4.35
C ILE A 85 0.42 0.44 2.84
N ILE A 86 0.09 1.63 2.35
CA ILE A 86 0.25 2.02 0.94
C ILE A 86 1.33 3.09 0.84
N ASP A 87 2.31 2.88 -0.04
CA ASP A 87 3.40 3.85 -0.26
C ASP A 87 2.80 5.21 -0.70
N PRO A 88 3.09 6.31 0.02
CA PRO A 88 2.67 7.65 -0.36
C PRO A 88 3.05 8.09 -1.79
N LYS A 89 4.08 7.46 -2.36
CA LYS A 89 4.58 7.69 -3.72
C LYS A 89 3.91 6.81 -4.77
N SER A 90 3.08 5.85 -4.38
CA SER A 90 2.30 5.06 -5.31
C SER A 90 1.24 5.91 -5.99
N GLN A 91 0.86 5.51 -7.21
CA GLN A 91 -0.32 6.05 -7.86
C GLN A 91 -1.54 5.79 -6.96
N PRO A 92 -2.32 6.83 -6.59
CA PRO A 92 -3.53 6.62 -5.83
C PRO A 92 -4.50 5.70 -6.60
N PRO A 93 -5.03 4.65 -5.97
CA PRO A 93 -6.00 3.78 -6.61
C PRO A 93 -7.30 4.55 -6.88
N THR A 94 -8.17 4.00 -7.72
CA THR A 94 -9.56 4.46 -7.73
C THR A 94 -10.21 4.28 -6.37
N TYR A 95 -11.17 5.15 -6.02
CA TYR A 95 -11.87 5.07 -4.75
C TYR A 95 -12.59 3.73 -4.54
N GLU A 96 -13.14 3.14 -5.61
CA GLU A 96 -13.79 1.85 -5.53
C GLU A 96 -12.80 0.72 -5.23
N ALA A 97 -11.64 0.70 -5.89
CA ALA A 97 -10.58 -0.28 -5.60
C ALA A 97 -10.03 -0.12 -4.18
N TYR A 98 -9.90 1.12 -3.71
CA TYR A 98 -9.53 1.45 -2.34
C TYR A 98 -10.48 0.82 -1.32
N ARG A 99 -11.79 1.01 -1.48
CA ARG A 99 -12.80 0.46 -0.55
C ARG A 99 -12.71 -1.05 -0.45
N GLU A 100 -12.61 -1.74 -1.60
CA GLU A 100 -12.47 -3.20 -1.63
C GLU A 100 -11.19 -3.66 -0.92
N PHE A 101 -10.08 -2.93 -1.06
CA PHE A 101 -8.85 -3.25 -0.36
C PHE A 101 -8.97 -3.10 1.16
N ILE A 102 -9.58 -2.02 1.66
CA ILE A 102 -9.79 -1.83 3.10
C ILE A 102 -10.69 -2.92 3.69
N GLU A 103 -11.82 -3.21 3.03
CA GLU A 103 -12.74 -4.27 3.46
C GLU A 103 -12.05 -5.65 3.43
N GLY A 104 -11.22 -5.91 2.41
CA GLY A 104 -10.40 -7.11 2.32
C GLY A 104 -9.34 -7.21 3.42
N GLY A 105 -8.75 -6.08 3.82
CA GLY A 105 -7.76 -5.99 4.90
C GLY A 105 -8.34 -6.35 6.27
N ASP A 106 -9.53 -5.85 6.62
CA ASP A 106 -10.21 -6.23 7.88
C ASP A 106 -10.51 -7.74 7.93
N LEU A 107 -10.98 -8.31 6.82
CA LEU A 107 -11.19 -9.76 6.70
C LEU A 107 -9.88 -10.54 6.82
N PHE A 108 -8.79 -10.03 6.25
CA PHE A 108 -7.46 -10.63 6.33
C PHE A 108 -6.98 -10.75 7.77
N LEU A 109 -7.07 -9.66 8.54
CA LEU A 109 -6.65 -9.59 9.94
C LEU A 109 -7.48 -10.54 10.83
N ARG A 110 -8.75 -10.74 10.49
CA ARG A 110 -9.65 -11.70 11.15
C ARG A 110 -9.43 -13.16 10.72
N GLY A 111 -8.44 -13.43 9.87
CA GLY A 111 -8.15 -14.77 9.36
C GLY A 111 -9.15 -15.29 8.33
N GLN A 112 -10.07 -14.46 7.83
CA GLN A 112 -11.07 -14.83 6.83
C GLN A 112 -10.47 -14.71 5.41
N TRP A 113 -9.39 -15.45 5.17
CA TRP A 113 -8.53 -15.27 3.99
C TRP A 113 -9.26 -15.51 2.66
N ASP A 114 -10.16 -16.48 2.55
CA ASP A 114 -10.94 -16.70 1.32
C ASP A 114 -11.82 -15.49 0.97
N ARG A 115 -12.53 -14.93 1.95
CA ARG A 115 -13.37 -13.73 1.76
C ARG A 115 -12.51 -12.50 1.47
N SER A 116 -11.35 -12.40 2.13
CA SER A 116 -10.38 -11.34 1.89
C SER A 116 -9.85 -11.37 0.44
N ILE A 117 -9.55 -12.56 -0.09
CA ILE A 117 -9.11 -12.75 -1.47
C ILE A 117 -10.16 -12.31 -2.48
N GLU A 118 -11.45 -12.57 -2.25
CA GLU A 118 -12.53 -12.10 -3.14
C GLU A 118 -12.52 -10.57 -3.25
N ARG A 119 -12.36 -9.87 -2.13
CA ARG A 119 -12.24 -8.41 -2.07
C ARG A 119 -10.99 -7.90 -2.77
N PHE A 120 -9.84 -8.52 -2.54
CA PHE A 120 -8.60 -8.12 -3.21
C PHE A 120 -8.65 -8.34 -4.73
N LYS A 121 -9.25 -9.44 -5.20
CA LYS A 121 -9.50 -9.65 -6.63
C LYS A 121 -10.36 -8.53 -7.19
N ARG A 122 -11.42 -8.14 -6.49
CA ARG A 122 -12.27 -7.04 -6.92
C ARG A 122 -11.54 -5.71 -6.98
N ALA A 123 -10.66 -5.43 -6.02
CA ALA A 123 -9.80 -4.24 -6.05
C ALA A 123 -8.91 -4.22 -7.31
N VAL A 124 -8.30 -5.34 -7.69
CA VAL A 124 -7.46 -5.46 -8.90
C VAL A 124 -8.28 -5.34 -10.19
N GLU A 125 -9.51 -5.89 -10.21
CA GLU A 125 -10.43 -5.74 -11.36
C GLU A 125 -10.86 -4.28 -11.57
N LEU A 126 -11.07 -3.54 -10.48
CA LEU A 126 -11.45 -2.14 -10.51
C LEU A 126 -10.27 -1.22 -10.86
N ASP A 127 -9.06 -1.58 -10.42
CA ASP A 127 -7.84 -0.85 -10.71
C ASP A 127 -6.62 -1.79 -10.81
N SER A 128 -6.27 -2.16 -12.05
CA SER A 128 -5.13 -3.03 -12.32
C SER A 128 -3.75 -2.38 -12.09
N THR A 129 -3.72 -1.08 -11.79
CA THR A 129 -2.50 -0.36 -11.41
C THR A 129 -2.30 -0.30 -9.89
N PHE A 130 -3.27 -0.79 -9.11
CA PHE A 130 -3.16 -0.92 -7.67
C PHE A 130 -2.56 -2.28 -7.30
N PHE A 131 -1.26 -2.32 -7.02
CA PHE A 131 -0.53 -3.58 -6.83
C PHE A 131 -0.59 -4.13 -5.39
N GLN A 132 -0.84 -3.29 -4.39
CA GLN A 132 -0.92 -3.72 -2.99
C GLN A 132 -1.90 -4.89 -2.73
N PRO A 133 -3.11 -4.94 -3.32
CA PRO A 133 -3.99 -6.10 -3.21
C PRO A 133 -3.36 -7.42 -3.70
N LEU A 134 -2.52 -7.40 -4.74
CA LEU A 134 -1.84 -8.62 -5.22
C LEU A 134 -0.83 -9.12 -4.19
N LEU A 135 -0.05 -8.21 -3.59
CA LEU A 135 0.93 -8.55 -2.55
C LEU A 135 0.24 -9.20 -1.35
N VAL A 136 -0.83 -8.59 -0.84
CA VAL A 136 -1.57 -9.12 0.32
C VAL A 136 -2.32 -10.41 -0.03
N MET A 137 -2.87 -10.51 -1.25
CA MET A 137 -3.50 -11.74 -1.75
C MET A 137 -2.52 -12.92 -1.81
N ALA A 138 -1.27 -12.69 -2.22
CA ALA A 138 -0.23 -13.71 -2.21
C ALA A 138 0.02 -14.23 -0.77
N VAL A 139 0.10 -13.33 0.21
CA VAL A 139 0.23 -13.70 1.63
C VAL A 139 -0.99 -14.48 2.12
N ALA A 140 -2.21 -14.09 1.73
CA ALA A 140 -3.43 -14.82 2.08
C ALA A 140 -3.40 -16.26 1.57
N HIS A 141 -2.94 -16.46 0.32
CA HIS A 141 -2.73 -17.79 -0.24
C HIS A 141 -1.67 -18.59 0.51
N LEU A 142 -0.55 -17.96 0.90
CA LEU A 142 0.50 -18.59 1.69
C LEU A 142 0.01 -19.04 3.08
N ASN A 143 -0.79 -18.21 3.76
CA ASN A 143 -1.38 -18.55 5.06
C ASN A 143 -2.27 -19.80 4.99
N MET A 144 -2.87 -20.08 3.84
CA MET A 144 -3.67 -21.27 3.58
C MET A 144 -2.88 -22.43 2.96
N GLY A 145 -1.54 -22.32 2.88
CA GLY A 145 -0.67 -23.33 2.27
C GLY A 145 -0.79 -23.45 0.74
N ARG A 146 -1.45 -22.50 0.06
CA ARG A 146 -1.69 -22.53 -1.39
C ARG A 146 -0.50 -21.92 -2.15
N VAL A 147 0.68 -22.50 -1.95
CA VAL A 147 1.97 -22.02 -2.49
C VAL A 147 1.97 -21.85 -4.02
N PRO A 148 1.43 -22.77 -4.84
CA PRO A 148 1.42 -22.58 -6.30
C PRO A 148 0.64 -21.34 -6.76
N ILE A 149 -0.42 -20.98 -6.05
CA ILE A 149 -1.22 -19.79 -6.38
C ILE A 149 -0.45 -18.52 -6.00
N ALA A 150 0.21 -18.51 -4.84
CA ALA A 150 1.06 -17.40 -4.43
C ALA A 150 2.23 -17.17 -5.41
N ASP A 151 2.87 -18.23 -5.91
CA ASP A 151 3.90 -18.09 -6.95
C ASP A 151 3.32 -17.55 -8.28
N SER A 152 2.10 -17.96 -8.66
CA SER A 152 1.43 -17.41 -9.83
C SER A 152 1.22 -15.89 -9.70
N ILE A 153 0.83 -15.41 -8.52
CA ILE A 153 0.68 -13.97 -8.25
C ILE A 153 2.03 -13.27 -8.29
N ARG A 154 3.08 -13.88 -7.71
CA ARG A 154 4.46 -13.37 -7.81
C ARG A 154 4.88 -13.20 -9.28
N GLN A 155 4.60 -14.15 -10.16
CA GLN A 155 4.92 -14.02 -11.59
C GLN A 155 4.17 -12.87 -12.28
N VAL A 156 2.95 -12.55 -11.85
CA VAL A 156 2.21 -11.38 -12.35
C VAL A 156 2.88 -10.08 -11.88
N LEU A 157 3.28 -10.00 -10.60
CA LEU A 157 4.01 -8.87 -10.05
C LEU A 157 5.38 -8.67 -10.72
N GLU A 158 6.07 -9.77 -11.04
CA GLU A 158 7.36 -9.77 -11.72
C GLU A 158 7.31 -9.06 -13.08
N LYS A 159 6.20 -9.23 -13.82
CA LYS A 159 5.97 -8.54 -15.10
C LYS A 159 5.71 -7.03 -14.94
N SER A 160 5.50 -6.57 -13.72
CA SER A 160 5.17 -5.18 -13.39
C SER A 160 6.24 -4.49 -12.54
N LEU A 161 7.43 -5.08 -12.37
CA LEU A 161 8.50 -4.59 -11.47
C LEU A 161 8.90 -3.13 -11.71
N GLU A 162 8.88 -2.69 -12.97
CA GLU A 162 9.20 -1.30 -13.34
C GLU A 162 8.15 -0.30 -12.86
N LYS A 163 6.89 -0.75 -12.71
CA LYS A 163 5.75 0.08 -12.26
C LYS A 163 5.59 0.10 -10.75
N LEU A 164 6.20 -0.85 -10.04
CA LEU A 164 6.15 -0.90 -8.58
C LEU A 164 6.89 0.29 -7.98
N THR A 165 6.45 0.74 -6.82
CA THR A 165 7.20 1.66 -5.95
C THR A 165 8.43 0.97 -5.35
N LEU A 166 9.30 1.73 -4.68
CA LEU A 166 10.42 1.16 -3.93
C LEU A 166 9.92 0.22 -2.83
N PHE A 167 8.85 0.62 -2.13
CA PHE A 167 8.25 -0.19 -1.08
C PHE A 167 7.63 -1.48 -1.62
N GLU A 168 6.86 -1.42 -2.71
CA GLU A 168 6.26 -2.62 -3.34
C GLU A 168 7.32 -3.56 -3.92
N ARG A 169 8.41 -3.04 -4.52
CA ARG A 169 9.55 -3.87 -4.94
C ARG A 169 10.20 -4.58 -3.75
N GLN A 170 10.30 -3.88 -2.62
CA GLN A 170 10.84 -4.47 -1.42
C GLN A 170 9.92 -5.56 -0.85
N GLN A 171 8.60 -5.35 -0.87
CA GLN A 171 7.62 -6.39 -0.51
C GLN A 171 7.70 -7.60 -1.45
N PHE A 172 7.92 -7.36 -2.75
CA PHE A 172 8.11 -8.41 -3.74
C PHE A 172 9.36 -9.28 -3.44
N LYS A 173 10.49 -8.67 -3.07
CA LYS A 173 11.69 -9.43 -2.66
C LYS A 173 11.44 -10.26 -1.42
N TRP A 174 10.77 -9.69 -0.42
CA TRP A 174 10.36 -10.43 0.78
C TRP A 174 9.44 -11.62 0.41
N LEU A 175 8.44 -11.42 -0.45
CA LEU A 175 7.58 -12.50 -0.97
C LEU A 175 8.39 -13.59 -1.69
N GLN A 176 9.41 -13.22 -2.47
CA GLN A 176 10.32 -14.18 -3.11
C GLN A 176 11.08 -15.01 -2.07
N ALA A 177 11.59 -14.39 -1.01
CA ALA A 177 12.29 -15.10 0.07
C ALA A 177 11.34 -16.05 0.83
N VAL A 178 10.09 -15.63 1.07
CA VAL A 178 9.05 -16.49 1.67
C VAL A 178 8.76 -17.71 0.80
N LEU A 179 8.55 -17.52 -0.51
CA LEU A 179 8.26 -18.62 -1.45
C LEU A 179 9.42 -19.61 -1.59
N LYS A 180 10.67 -19.14 -1.44
CA LYS A 180 11.87 -20.00 -1.44
C LYS A 180 12.12 -20.71 -0.11
N GLY A 181 11.43 -20.32 0.96
CA GLY A 181 11.70 -20.81 2.31
C GLY A 181 13.03 -20.32 2.88
N ASP A 182 13.63 -19.26 2.32
CA ASP A 182 14.89 -18.70 2.79
C ASP A 182 14.66 -17.80 4.00
N CYS A 183 14.75 -18.37 5.21
CA CYS A 183 14.49 -17.65 6.46
C CYS A 183 15.49 -16.51 6.72
N ILE A 184 16.72 -16.61 6.21
CA ILE A 184 17.72 -15.55 6.38
C ILE A 184 17.35 -14.36 5.50
N ALA A 185 17.07 -14.60 4.22
CA ALA A 185 16.61 -13.56 3.31
C ALA A 185 15.26 -12.96 3.76
N GLN A 186 14.33 -13.77 4.28
CA GLN A 186 13.07 -13.26 4.84
C GLN A 186 13.30 -12.21 5.94
N LEU A 187 14.24 -12.47 6.85
CA LEU A 187 14.58 -11.55 7.92
C LEU A 187 15.27 -10.29 7.38
N GLU A 188 16.21 -10.43 6.44
CA GLU A 188 16.90 -9.29 5.83
C GLU A 188 15.92 -8.35 5.12
N GLU A 189 15.06 -8.90 4.26
CA GLU A 189 14.10 -8.09 3.50
C GLU A 189 13.02 -7.48 4.41
N ALA A 190 12.64 -8.16 5.51
CA ALA A 190 11.72 -7.60 6.52
C ALA A 190 12.34 -6.41 7.26
N ARG A 191 13.65 -6.44 7.56
CA ARG A 191 14.35 -5.28 8.16
C ARG A 191 14.34 -4.09 7.21
N GLU A 192 14.59 -4.31 5.92
CA GLU A 192 14.52 -3.22 4.94
C GLU A 192 13.10 -2.65 4.82
N LEU A 193 12.06 -3.48 4.86
CA LEU A 193 10.67 -3.02 4.86
C LEU A 193 10.35 -2.14 6.06
N ALA A 194 10.78 -2.55 7.25
CA ALA A 194 10.57 -1.80 8.49
C ALA A 194 11.29 -0.43 8.50
N LYS A 195 12.34 -0.24 7.69
CA LYS A 195 13.01 1.06 7.48
C LYS A 195 12.29 1.97 6.49
N ILE A 196 11.56 1.40 5.52
CA ILE A 196 10.87 2.18 4.47
C ILE A 196 9.54 2.69 5.01
N ILE A 197 8.70 1.79 5.55
CA ILE A 197 7.42 2.14 6.14
C ILE A 197 7.36 1.63 7.57
N HIS A 198 7.25 2.58 8.49
CA HIS A 198 7.13 2.30 9.92
C HIS A 198 5.69 1.85 10.19
N HIS A 199 5.46 0.54 10.13
CA HIS A 199 4.18 -0.10 10.42
C HIS A 199 4.39 -1.36 11.24
N PHE A 200 3.50 -1.63 12.19
CA PHE A 200 3.64 -2.77 13.11
C PHE A 200 3.74 -4.11 12.37
N VAL A 201 3.11 -4.26 11.20
CA VAL A 201 3.18 -5.51 10.41
C VAL A 201 4.62 -5.83 10.00
N TRP A 202 5.43 -4.85 9.59
CA TRP A 202 6.82 -5.12 9.20
C TRP A 202 7.72 -5.37 10.39
N VAL A 203 7.47 -4.69 11.51
CA VAL A 203 8.14 -4.97 12.79
C VAL A 203 7.80 -6.39 13.26
N TYR A 204 6.55 -6.83 13.11
CA TYR A 204 6.12 -8.19 13.38
C TYR A 204 6.83 -9.19 12.47
N GLN A 205 6.97 -8.90 11.17
CA GLN A 205 7.73 -9.77 10.25
C GLN A 205 9.20 -9.89 10.68
N VAL A 206 9.84 -8.82 11.14
CA VAL A 206 11.20 -8.90 11.71
C VAL A 206 11.23 -9.86 12.89
N GLY A 207 10.31 -9.72 13.84
CA GLY A 207 10.25 -10.60 15.01
C GLY A 207 10.00 -12.07 14.65
N LEU A 208 9.03 -12.32 13.77
CA LEU A 208 8.69 -13.65 13.27
C LEU A 208 9.87 -14.33 12.57
N HIS A 209 10.58 -13.63 11.69
CA HIS A 209 11.70 -14.22 10.96
C HIS A 209 12.95 -14.33 11.82
N ALA A 210 13.17 -13.41 12.77
CA ALA A 210 14.24 -13.51 13.76
C ALA A 210 14.08 -14.73 14.66
N GLN A 211 12.85 -15.02 15.10
CA GLN A 211 12.53 -16.26 15.81
C GLN A 211 12.93 -17.49 14.99
N ARG A 212 12.55 -17.56 13.70
CA ARG A 212 12.82 -18.72 12.82
C ARG A 212 14.30 -19.01 12.60
N VAL A 213 15.18 -18.01 12.75
CA VAL A 213 16.64 -18.18 12.65
C VAL A 213 17.33 -18.14 14.02
N ASN A 214 16.59 -18.37 15.11
CA ASN A 214 17.08 -18.42 16.48
C ASN A 214 17.76 -17.13 16.98
N LYS A 215 17.37 -15.97 16.44
CA LYS A 215 17.76 -14.64 16.93
C LYS A 215 16.73 -14.11 17.93
N LEU A 216 16.55 -14.85 19.03
CA LEU A 216 15.43 -14.64 19.96
C LEU A 216 15.43 -13.25 20.63
N HIS A 217 16.59 -12.70 20.97
CA HIS A 217 16.68 -11.35 21.55
C HIS A 217 16.26 -10.27 20.56
N GLU A 218 16.65 -10.40 19.28
CA GLU A 218 16.19 -9.49 18.22
C GLU A 218 14.68 -9.63 18.00
N ALA A 219 14.16 -10.86 18.07
CA ALA A 219 12.73 -11.09 17.96
C ALA A 219 11.95 -10.41 19.08
N LEU A 220 12.40 -10.57 20.33
CA LEU A 220 11.82 -9.91 21.50
C LEU A 220 11.90 -8.37 21.39
N GLU A 221 13.05 -7.83 20.97
CA GLU A 221 13.22 -6.38 20.77
C GLU A 221 12.26 -5.84 19.70
N ALA A 222 12.05 -6.56 18.61
CA ALA A 222 11.09 -6.18 17.58
C ALA A 222 9.66 -6.19 18.13
N PHE A 223 9.24 -7.24 18.82
CA PHE A 223 7.89 -7.32 19.37
C PHE A 223 7.61 -6.26 20.43
N ASN A 224 8.58 -5.93 21.29
CA ASN A 224 8.45 -4.86 22.29
C ASN A 224 8.34 -3.45 21.69
N LYS A 225 8.62 -3.26 20.39
CA LYS A 225 8.42 -1.98 19.68
C LYS A 225 6.99 -1.81 19.16
N ILE A 226 6.15 -2.85 19.24
CA ILE A 226 4.77 -2.79 18.76
C ILE A 226 3.86 -2.41 19.92
N ASN A 227 3.02 -1.38 19.73
CA ASN A 227 2.05 -0.99 20.75
C ASN A 227 0.86 -1.96 20.76
N GLU A 228 0.38 -2.31 21.94
CA GLU A 228 -0.81 -3.17 22.10
C GLU A 228 -2.05 -2.60 21.39
N SER A 229 -2.19 -1.27 21.35
CA SER A 229 -3.27 -0.57 20.64
C SER A 229 -3.30 -0.88 19.14
N ASP A 230 -2.13 -1.12 18.54
CA ASP A 230 -1.98 -1.34 17.10
C ASP A 230 -2.30 -2.81 16.75
N ILE A 231 -2.11 -3.72 17.71
CA ILE A 231 -2.31 -5.16 17.55
C ILE A 231 -3.79 -5.53 17.70
N GLY A 232 -4.50 -4.89 18.65
CA GLY A 232 -5.85 -5.28 19.04
C GLY A 232 -5.93 -6.76 19.42
N ASN A 233 -6.89 -7.50 18.82
CA ASN A 233 -7.12 -8.93 19.10
C ASN A 233 -6.42 -9.88 18.10
N TRP A 234 -5.29 -9.48 17.53
CA TRP A 234 -4.60 -10.30 16.54
C TRP A 234 -3.91 -11.51 17.18
N ALA A 235 -4.63 -12.63 17.27
CA ALA A 235 -4.19 -13.85 17.95
C ALA A 235 -2.83 -14.41 17.45
N GLN A 236 -2.51 -14.25 16.16
CA GLN A 236 -1.22 -14.72 15.63
C GLN A 236 -0.03 -13.99 16.24
N PHE A 237 -0.14 -12.68 16.48
CA PHE A 237 0.91 -11.92 17.14
C PHE A 237 1.23 -12.50 18.51
N PHE A 238 0.20 -12.65 19.36
CA PHE A 238 0.39 -13.14 20.73
C PHE A 238 0.96 -14.56 20.75
N GLY A 239 0.53 -15.44 19.84
CA GLY A 239 1.06 -16.81 19.74
C GLY A 239 2.57 -16.84 19.45
N VAL A 240 3.03 -16.00 18.51
CA VAL A 240 4.47 -15.92 18.16
C VAL A 240 5.27 -15.24 19.27
N TYR A 241 4.74 -14.16 19.86
CA TYR A 241 5.38 -13.45 20.96
C TYR A 241 5.61 -14.35 22.18
N THR A 242 4.56 -15.06 22.64
CA THR A 242 4.67 -16.02 23.75
C THR A 242 5.63 -17.16 23.42
N SER A 243 5.69 -17.61 22.16
CA SER A 243 6.67 -18.62 21.75
C SER A 243 8.11 -18.13 21.92
N VAL A 244 8.40 -16.86 21.61
CA VAL A 244 9.73 -16.26 21.84
C VAL A 244 10.07 -16.18 23.31
N LEU A 245 9.14 -15.70 24.16
CA LEU A 245 9.34 -15.66 25.62
C LEU A 245 9.65 -17.05 26.18
N HIS A 246 8.86 -18.05 25.80
CA HIS A 246 9.06 -19.43 26.22
C HIS A 246 10.44 -19.98 25.83
N MET A 247 10.91 -19.68 24.61
CA MET A 247 12.24 -20.11 24.16
C MET A 247 13.39 -19.38 24.85
N LEU A 248 13.15 -18.19 25.41
CA LEU A 248 14.11 -17.46 26.25
C LEU A 248 14.07 -17.90 27.72
N GLY A 249 13.03 -18.62 28.14
CA GLY A 249 12.85 -19.11 29.51
C GLY A 249 12.02 -18.19 30.40
N ASP A 250 11.27 -17.25 29.80
CA ASP A 250 10.35 -16.33 30.47
C ASP A 250 8.90 -16.82 30.45
#